data_AF-A0AAD9P1X1-F1
#
_entry.id   AF-A0AAD9P1X1-F1
#
_cell.length_a   1.000
_cell.length_b   1.000
_cell.length_c   1.000
_cell.angle_alpha   90.00
_cell.angle_beta   90.00
_cell.angle_gamma   90.00
#
_symmetry.space_group_name_H-M   'P 1'
#
loop_
_entity.id
_entity.type
_entity.pdbx_description
1 polymer ?
#
loop_
_entity_poly.entity_id
_entity_poly.type
_entity_poly.pdbx_seq_one_letter_code
_entity_poly.pdbx_strand_id
1 'polypeptide(L)'
;MFKQKDERNTTWMHPRSRHWHMIDFIITRCRDKMDIHSTRATRGANCWTDHQMLRSKVAFTTRQKHNMQGTGKPIKLNTANRSTISHMESVEQEMDSALAQWEDKENSTPDEE
;
A
#
# COMPACT_ATOMS: atom_id res chain seq x y z
N MET A 1 27.50 10.16 8.92
CA MET A 1 26.71 9.19 8.13
C MET A 1 26.56 7.93 8.97
N PHE A 2 25.42 7.25 8.92
CA PHE A 2 25.20 6.06 9.76
C PHE A 2 26.17 4.95 9.38
N LYS A 3 26.85 4.34 10.37
CA LYS A 3 27.73 3.20 10.11
C LYS A 3 26.85 1.97 9.85
N GLN A 4 26.83 1.49 8.61
CA GLN A 4 26.07 0.31 8.21
C GLN A 4 26.77 -0.43 7.07
N LYS A 5 26.41 -1.71 6.89
CA LYS A 5 26.89 -2.55 5.79
C LYS A 5 26.49 -1.92 4.45
N ASP A 6 27.34 -2.01 3.44
CA ASP A 6 27.11 -1.42 2.11
C ASP A 6 25.80 -1.87 1.45
N GLU A 7 25.44 -3.11 1.71
CA GLU A 7 24.17 -3.73 1.36
C GLU A 7 22.91 -2.95 1.81
N ARG A 8 23.05 -2.10 2.82
CA ARG A 8 21.98 -1.26 3.39
C ARG A 8 22.06 0.18 2.89
N ASN A 9 23.08 0.52 2.11
CA ASN A 9 23.30 1.84 1.52
C ASN A 9 22.76 1.93 0.08
N THR A 10 22.48 0.81 -0.57
CA THR A 10 22.05 0.76 -1.97
C THR A 10 20.59 0.37 -2.08
N THR A 11 19.87 0.96 -3.03
CA THR A 11 18.42 0.79 -3.16
C THR A 11 18.00 0.15 -4.48
N TRP A 12 18.86 0.12 -5.48
CA TRP A 12 18.51 -0.45 -6.78
C TRP A 12 19.66 -1.28 -7.32
N MET A 13 19.36 -2.39 -7.99
CA MET A 13 20.36 -3.20 -8.67
C MET A 13 20.11 -3.13 -10.17
N HIS A 14 21.08 -2.63 -10.92
CA HIS A 14 20.96 -2.55 -12.37
C HIS A 14 20.80 -3.97 -12.97
N PRO A 15 19.73 -4.26 -13.75
CA PRO A 15 19.44 -5.61 -14.23
C PRO A 15 20.57 -6.25 -15.06
N ARG A 16 21.21 -5.46 -15.93
CA ARG A 16 22.31 -5.92 -16.80
C ARG A 16 23.66 -6.10 -16.09
N SER A 17 24.15 -5.07 -15.39
CA SER A 17 25.48 -5.08 -14.77
C SER A 17 25.51 -5.71 -13.37
N ARG A 18 24.34 -5.94 -12.76
CA ARG A 18 24.17 -6.41 -11.38
C ARG A 18 24.89 -5.54 -10.34
N HIS A 19 25.15 -4.28 -10.69
CA HIS A 19 25.74 -3.30 -9.81
C HIS A 19 24.66 -2.67 -8.93
N TRP A 20 24.97 -2.49 -7.66
CA TRP A 20 24.07 -1.86 -6.70
C TRP A 20 24.29 -0.34 -6.68
N HIS A 21 23.24 0.43 -6.89
CA HIS A 21 23.26 1.88 -6.89
C HIS A 21 22.40 2.45 -5.74
N MET A 22 22.79 3.64 -5.28
CA MET A 22 22.01 4.47 -4.37
C MET A 22 21.36 5.57 -5.20
N ILE A 23 20.08 5.38 -5.55
CA ILE A 23 19.31 6.34 -6.38
C ILE A 23 18.06 6.86 -5.67
N ASP A 24 17.66 6.22 -4.58
CA ASP A 24 16.55 6.65 -3.74
C ASP A 24 17.07 7.38 -2.49
N PHE A 25 16.40 8.45 -2.09
CA PHE A 25 16.82 9.30 -0.97
C PHE A 25 15.65 9.71 -0.09
N ILE A 26 15.95 9.90 1.19
CA ILE A 26 15.05 10.55 2.15
C ILE A 26 15.64 11.92 2.46
N ILE A 27 14.97 12.96 1.99
CA ILE A 27 15.41 14.35 2.14
C ILE A 27 14.79 14.92 3.43
N THR A 28 15.61 15.57 4.25
CA THR A 28 15.18 16.26 5.47
C THR A 28 15.66 17.70 5.47
N ARG A 29 15.06 18.52 6.34
CA ARG A 29 15.56 19.87 6.64
C ARG A 29 16.84 19.77 7.45
N CYS A 30 17.81 20.66 7.21
CA CYS A 30 19.08 20.66 7.93
C CYS A 30 18.91 20.73 9.47
N ARG A 31 17.94 21.50 9.95
CA ARG A 31 17.64 21.63 11.39
C ARG A 31 17.11 20.35 12.04
N ASP A 32 16.46 19.49 11.26
CA ASP A 32 15.83 18.24 11.72
C ASP A 32 16.77 17.02 11.50
N LYS A 33 18.06 17.26 11.21
CA LYS A 33 19.04 16.19 10.94
C LYS A 33 19.35 15.36 12.18
N MET A 34 19.34 15.98 13.36
CA MET A 34 19.61 15.30 14.64
C MET A 34 18.51 14.29 15.01
N ASP A 35 17.30 14.51 14.48
CA ASP A 35 16.14 13.66 14.72
C ASP A 35 16.17 12.35 13.91
N ILE A 36 17.07 12.24 12.92
CA ILE A 36 17.21 11.02 12.12
C ILE A 36 18.19 10.08 12.80
N HIS A 37 17.68 8.93 13.26
CA HIS A 37 18.47 7.93 13.97
C HIS A 37 19.08 6.88 13.04
N SER A 38 18.45 6.59 11.90
CA SER A 38 18.98 5.65 10.91
C SER A 38 18.27 5.80 9.57
N THR A 39 18.98 5.69 8.46
CA THR A 39 18.40 5.56 7.11
C THR A 39 19.04 4.37 6.42
N ARG A 40 18.24 3.38 6.02
CA ARG A 40 18.77 2.12 5.46
C ARG A 40 17.81 1.46 4.47
N ALA A 41 18.38 0.83 3.45
CA ALA A 41 17.63 -0.06 2.56
C ALA A 41 17.17 -1.32 3.33
N THR A 42 15.93 -1.74 3.09
CA THR A 42 15.27 -2.88 3.73
C THR A 42 15.08 -3.98 2.71
N ARG A 43 15.70 -5.15 2.96
CA ARG A 43 15.54 -6.34 2.12
C ARG A 43 14.27 -7.10 2.47
N GLY A 44 13.66 -7.73 1.47
CA GLY A 44 12.44 -8.53 1.63
C GLY A 44 11.15 -7.71 1.60
N ALA A 45 11.23 -6.39 1.47
CA ALA A 45 10.09 -5.53 1.15
C ALA A 45 10.07 -5.25 -0.36
N ASN A 46 9.96 -6.32 -1.16
CA ASN A 46 9.88 -6.25 -2.62
C ASN A 46 8.44 -5.94 -3.03
N CYS A 47 8.13 -4.66 -3.27
CA CYS A 47 6.82 -4.21 -3.71
C CYS A 47 6.60 -4.44 -5.21
N TRP A 48 7.04 -5.59 -5.75
CA TRP A 48 7.06 -5.89 -7.19
C TRP A 48 7.89 -4.91 -8.04
N THR A 49 8.80 -4.17 -7.40
CA THR A 49 9.76 -3.29 -8.06
C THR A 49 11.16 -3.89 -7.98
N ASP A 50 12.02 -3.44 -8.87
CA ASP A 50 13.47 -3.69 -8.85
C ASP A 50 14.21 -2.82 -7.80
N HIS A 51 13.47 -2.05 -6.99
CA HIS A 51 13.99 -1.23 -5.90
C HIS A 51 13.78 -1.91 -4.53
N GLN A 52 14.73 -1.68 -3.63
CA GLN A 52 14.63 -1.95 -2.20
C GLN A 52 14.00 -0.77 -1.49
N MET A 53 13.11 -1.06 -0.54
CA MET A 53 12.50 -0.04 0.30
C MET A 53 13.54 0.69 1.15
N LEU A 54 13.69 2.01 0.95
CA LEU A 54 14.49 2.86 1.81
C LEU A 54 13.68 3.29 3.04
N ARG A 55 14.19 2.99 4.24
CA ARG A 55 13.50 3.30 5.50
C ARG A 55 14.34 4.21 6.39
N SER A 56 13.74 5.29 6.88
CA SER A 56 14.31 6.14 7.91
C SER A 56 13.61 5.97 9.26
N LYS A 57 14.38 5.93 10.34
CA LYS A 57 13.89 6.00 11.73
C LYS A 57 14.11 7.44 12.19
N VAL A 58 13.00 8.15 12.43
CA VAL A 58 13.00 9.58 12.78
C VAL A 58 12.28 9.78 14.10
N ALA A 59 12.82 10.62 14.97
CA ALA A 59 12.14 11.15 16.14
C ALA A 59 11.40 12.43 15.74
N PHE A 60 10.08 12.43 15.72
CA PHE A 60 9.33 13.66 15.45
C PHE A 60 8.08 13.71 16.33
N THR A 61 7.74 14.92 16.77
CA THR A 61 6.52 15.15 17.51
C THR A 61 5.42 15.53 16.53
N THR A 62 4.37 14.70 16.44
CA THR A 62 3.14 15.08 15.76
C THR A 62 2.39 16.08 16.63
N ARG A 63 1.80 17.10 16.02
CA ARG A 63 0.80 17.91 16.74
C ARG A 63 -0.32 16.95 17.16
N GLN A 64 -0.80 17.06 18.40
CA GLN A 64 -1.99 16.33 18.83
C GLN A 64 -3.09 16.55 17.79
N LYS A 65 -3.66 15.46 17.28
CA LYS A 65 -4.82 15.53 16.41
C LYS A 65 -5.90 16.26 17.18
N HIS A 66 -6.31 17.43 16.69
CA HIS A 66 -7.47 18.12 17.23
C HIS A 66 -8.66 17.18 17.03
N ASN A 67 -9.12 16.54 18.10
CA ASN A 67 -10.22 15.62 18.02
C ASN A 67 -11.50 16.44 17.83
N MET A 68 -11.94 16.61 16.59
CA MET A 68 -13.24 17.21 16.27
C MET A 68 -14.42 16.35 16.75
N GLN A 69 -14.18 15.22 17.44
CA GLN A 69 -15.21 14.50 18.18
C GLN A 69 -15.52 15.24 19.48
N GLY A 70 -16.11 16.43 19.33
CA GLY A 70 -16.95 16.98 20.39
C GLY A 70 -18.11 16.00 20.63
N THR A 71 -18.15 15.43 21.84
CA THR A 71 -19.37 15.12 22.62
C THR A 71 -20.51 14.28 22.00
N GLY A 72 -20.34 13.64 20.84
CA GLY A 72 -21.36 12.76 20.25
C GLY A 72 -21.03 11.28 20.39
N LYS A 73 -21.95 10.47 20.90
CA LYS A 73 -21.87 9.00 20.76
C LYS A 73 -21.80 8.68 19.25
N PRO A 74 -20.98 7.72 18.80
CA PRO A 74 -20.96 7.32 17.40
C PRO A 74 -22.38 6.93 16.98
N ILE A 75 -22.89 7.53 15.90
CA ILE A 75 -24.17 7.16 15.31
C ILE A 75 -24.05 5.69 14.92
N LYS A 76 -24.68 4.79 15.69
CA LYS A 76 -24.77 3.38 15.34
C LYS A 76 -25.73 3.28 14.16
N LEU A 77 -25.21 2.93 12.99
CA LEU A 77 -26.04 2.54 11.84
C LEU A 77 -26.91 1.34 12.26
N ASN A 78 -28.23 1.55 12.26
CA ASN A 78 -29.17 0.47 12.54
C ASN A 78 -29.13 -0.53 11.37
N THR A 79 -28.51 -1.69 11.61
CA THR A 79 -28.36 -2.78 10.63
C THR A 79 -29.48 -3.82 10.74
N ALA A 80 -30.46 -3.63 11.63
CA ALA A 80 -31.50 -4.62 11.92
C ALA A 80 -32.42 -4.94 10.72
N ASN A 81 -32.49 -4.06 9.70
CA ASN A 81 -33.35 -4.26 8.53
C ASN A 81 -32.61 -4.81 7.29
N ARG A 82 -31.34 -5.23 7.40
CA ARG A 82 -30.53 -5.66 6.24
C ARG A 82 -30.46 -7.17 6.00
N SER A 83 -31.19 -7.98 6.74
CA SER A 83 -31.15 -9.45 6.62
C SER A 83 -32.53 -10.04 6.37
N THR A 84 -33.19 -9.63 5.29
CA THR A 84 -34.21 -10.48 4.69
C THR A 84 -33.48 -11.41 3.73
N ILE A 85 -33.59 -12.72 3.96
CA ILE A 85 -32.94 -13.78 3.16
C ILE A 85 -33.16 -13.54 1.65
N SER A 86 -34.35 -13.07 1.29
CA SER A 86 -34.71 -12.68 -0.09
C SER A 86 -33.80 -11.61 -0.72
N HIS A 87 -33.29 -10.63 0.02
CA HIS A 87 -32.35 -9.64 -0.55
C HIS A 87 -30.96 -10.24 -0.76
N MET A 88 -30.55 -11.20 0.06
CA MET A 88 -29.28 -11.91 -0.15
C MET A 88 -29.37 -12.79 -1.39
N GLU A 89 -30.47 -13.54 -1.55
CA GLU A 89 -30.72 -14.38 -2.73
C GLU A 89 -30.77 -13.55 -4.02
N SER A 90 -31.39 -12.36 -3.99
CA SER A 90 -31.41 -11.46 -5.16
C SER A 90 -30.02 -10.96 -5.54
N VAL A 91 -29.16 -10.68 -4.55
CA VAL A 91 -27.78 -10.23 -4.81
C VAL A 91 -26.91 -11.38 -5.32
N GLU A 92 -27.09 -12.58 -4.80
CA GLU A 92 -26.41 -13.79 -5.29
C GLU A 92 -26.80 -14.07 -6.75
N GLN A 93 -28.10 -14.05 -7.08
CA GLN A 93 -28.56 -14.22 -8.46
C GLN A 93 -28.03 -13.15 -9.41
N GLU A 94 -27.96 -11.90 -8.98
CA GLU A 94 -27.38 -10.82 -9.79
C GLU A 94 -25.89 -11.04 -10.04
N MET A 95 -25.15 -11.48 -9.02
CA MET A 95 -23.72 -11.79 -9.15
C MET A 95 -23.48 -12.98 -10.08
N ASP A 96 -24.24 -14.07 -9.94
CA ASP A 96 -24.12 -15.24 -10.81
C ASP A 96 -24.49 -14.90 -12.26
N SER A 97 -25.54 -14.09 -12.46
CA SER A 97 -25.93 -13.62 -13.79
C SER A 97 -24.86 -12.73 -14.42
N ALA A 98 -24.22 -11.88 -13.62
CA ALA A 98 -23.09 -11.07 -14.09
C ALA A 98 -21.93 -11.98 -14.48
N LEU A 99 -21.54 -12.96 -13.67
CA LEU A 99 -20.45 -13.88 -14.00
C LEU A 99 -20.72 -14.66 -15.30
N ALA A 100 -21.94 -15.17 -15.49
CA ALA A 100 -22.32 -15.87 -16.72
C ALA A 100 -22.22 -14.97 -17.97
N GLN A 101 -22.67 -13.71 -17.89
CA GLN A 101 -22.53 -12.74 -18.99
C GLN A 101 -21.06 -12.44 -19.31
N TRP A 102 -20.18 -12.46 -18.31
CA TRP A 102 -18.76 -12.22 -18.51
C TRP A 102 -18.07 -13.42 -19.17
N GLU A 103 -18.44 -14.66 -18.81
CA GLU A 103 -17.95 -15.88 -19.46
C GLU A 103 -18.37 -15.97 -20.93
N ASP A 104 -19.63 -15.64 -21.25
CA ASP A 104 -20.13 -15.58 -22.63
C ASP A 104 -19.36 -14.54 -23.48
N LYS A 105 -18.89 -13.46 -22.86
CA LYS A 105 -18.14 -12.39 -23.53
C LYS A 105 -16.69 -12.78 -23.83
N GLU A 106 -16.03 -13.55 -22.97
CA GLU A 106 -14.71 -14.12 -23.28
C GLU A 106 -14.80 -15.19 -24.37
N ASN A 107 -15.83 -16.03 -24.34
CA ASN A 107 -15.98 -17.16 -25.24
C ASN A 107 -16.57 -16.78 -26.62
N SER A 108 -17.01 -15.52 -26.79
CA SER A 108 -17.57 -15.00 -28.04
C SER A 108 -16.60 -14.08 -28.81
N THR A 109 -15.33 -13.98 -28.38
CA THR A 109 -14.26 -13.39 -29.21
C THR A 109 -13.98 -14.36 -30.36
N PRO A 110 -14.29 -14.02 -31.63
CA PRO A 110 -13.90 -14.88 -32.74
C PRO A 110 -12.39 -14.78 -32.89
N ASP A 111 -11.72 -15.93 -32.95
CA ASP A 111 -10.36 -16.02 -33.51
C ASP A 111 -10.44 -15.57 -34.98
N GLU A 112 -10.24 -14.28 -35.23
CA GLU A 112 -10.01 -13.77 -36.59
C GLU A 112 -8.51 -13.83 -36.93
N GLU A 113 -8.25 -14.36 -38.13
CA GLU A 113 -6.97 -14.64 -38.80
C GLU A 113 -5.95 -13.48 -38.83
#